data_AF-A0AA35RBA2-F1
#
_entry.id   AF-A0AA35RBA2-F1
#
_cell.length_a   1.000
_cell.length_b   1.000
_cell.length_c   1.000
_cell.angle_alpha   90.00
_cell.angle_beta   90.00
_cell.angle_gamma   90.00
#
_symmetry.space_group_name_H-M   'P 1'
#
loop_
_entity.id
_entity.type
_entity.pdbx_description
1 polymer ?
#
loop_
_entity_poly.entity_id
_entity_poly.type
_entity_poly.pdbx_seq_one_letter_code
_entity_poly.pdbx_strand_id
1 'polypeptide(L)'
;MGLLMAGRPRFIPATPSGIQQMLLRTGNDPSGKHVVVCGRSNIVGKPIMNLLMQRRDGANATVTVCHTRTRDLAEMTRQADILIAAVGSPQMITADMVSEGVVVIDVGVNRRGYRLVGDVDFDAVSEKAAAITTRARRRGTHDHCNALAEHAQRRAPLDPPRTAMTPQTRSDALRTSDYDYELPEPLIAQTPIETARPFPPHVSVPRRRQHTTSPLLRLAGVLRPGDVMVFNDSRVMPARLRGNAQYRGGAIELLLLSRISPGVWRAIGRPDGFCARCRIRDYGQRRFDSGEVLEIEPEGERIIRLDGEERLHDVGEVPLPPYITETLADSERYQTVYAREEGSAAAPTAGLHFTDELLERVRAMGVQTIFVTLHVGWGTFRPVKTDDPTEHTMHSEYWELSSEAADAIRSAKADGRRVISVGTTAVRLLENAASLSADNLPQAGSGWADIFITPGYRFKVVDALITNFHLPRSTLLMLVSALADRGTIMRAYTEAVEQRYRFYSFGDAMFIH
;
A
#
# COMPACT_ATOMS: atom_id res chain seq x y z
N MET A 1 21.70 -7.76 -13.76
CA MET A 1 21.85 -9.15 -14.27
C MET A 1 22.82 -9.99 -13.47
N GLY A 2 24.04 -9.55 -13.14
CA GLY A 2 24.99 -10.38 -12.36
C GLY A 2 24.44 -10.92 -11.03
N LEU A 3 23.73 -10.09 -10.27
CA LEU A 3 23.06 -10.52 -9.03
C LEU A 3 21.94 -11.55 -9.24
N LEU A 4 21.20 -11.45 -10.35
CA LEU A 4 20.17 -12.42 -10.71
C LEU A 4 20.80 -13.78 -11.07
N MET A 5 21.91 -13.77 -11.82
CA MET A 5 22.66 -14.99 -12.15
C MET A 5 23.24 -15.67 -10.91
N ALA A 6 23.64 -14.89 -9.92
CA ALA A 6 24.14 -15.40 -8.64
C ALA A 6 23.02 -15.89 -7.69
N GLY A 7 21.75 -15.91 -8.12
CA GLY A 7 20.62 -16.29 -7.28
C GLY A 7 20.32 -15.31 -6.14
N ARG A 8 20.82 -14.06 -6.22
CA ARG A 8 20.64 -13.01 -5.21
C ARG A 8 20.10 -11.71 -5.82
N PRO A 9 18.98 -11.75 -6.57
CA PRO A 9 18.45 -10.54 -7.18
C PRO A 9 18.00 -9.54 -6.10
N ARG A 10 18.48 -8.29 -6.16
CA ARG A 10 17.88 -7.18 -5.39
C ARG A 10 16.55 -6.72 -6.00
N PHE A 11 16.45 -6.79 -7.33
CA PHE A 11 15.24 -6.53 -8.10
C PHE A 11 15.12 -7.59 -9.20
N ILE A 12 13.92 -8.14 -9.39
CA ILE A 12 13.62 -9.10 -10.45
C ILE A 12 12.92 -8.34 -11.58
N PRO A 13 13.36 -8.46 -12.84
CA PRO A 13 12.71 -7.74 -13.94
C PRO A 13 11.23 -8.12 -14.08
N ALA A 14 10.38 -7.11 -14.25
CA ALA A 14 8.92 -7.23 -14.13
C ALA A 14 8.31 -8.27 -15.08
N THR A 15 8.61 -8.21 -16.38
CA THR A 15 8.06 -9.16 -17.37
C THR A 15 8.48 -10.61 -17.07
N PRO A 16 9.77 -10.92 -16.85
CA PRO A 16 10.20 -12.24 -16.38
C PRO A 16 9.53 -12.72 -15.10
N SER A 17 9.42 -11.84 -14.10
CA SER A 17 8.73 -12.16 -12.84
C SER A 17 7.27 -12.50 -13.08
N GLY A 18 6.58 -11.69 -13.90
CA GLY A 18 5.19 -11.92 -14.31
C GLY A 18 4.99 -13.24 -15.04
N ILE A 19 5.90 -13.61 -15.94
CA ILE A 19 5.86 -14.92 -16.63
C ILE A 19 5.99 -16.07 -15.63
N GLN A 20 6.97 -16.02 -14.72
CA GLN A 20 7.16 -17.05 -13.71
C GLN A 20 5.93 -17.19 -12.80
N GLN A 21 5.38 -16.06 -12.33
CA GLN A 21 4.19 -16.06 -11.48
C GLN A 21 2.95 -16.55 -12.22
N MET A 22 2.77 -16.19 -13.49
CA MET A 22 1.66 -16.65 -14.31
C MET A 22 1.72 -18.17 -14.53
N LEU A 23 2.90 -18.73 -14.80
CA LEU A 23 3.08 -20.19 -14.90
C LEU A 23 2.67 -20.90 -13.60
N LEU A 24 3.14 -20.40 -12.46
CA LEU A 24 2.82 -20.96 -11.14
C LEU A 24 1.33 -20.89 -10.80
N ARG A 25 0.72 -19.71 -10.96
CA ARG A 25 -0.70 -19.46 -10.62
C ARG A 25 -1.67 -20.23 -11.50
N THR A 26 -1.24 -20.67 -12.68
CA THR A 26 -2.05 -21.44 -13.64
C THR A 26 -1.78 -22.95 -13.61
N GLY A 27 -0.99 -23.43 -12.64
CA GLY A 27 -0.65 -24.85 -12.52
C GLY A 27 0.37 -25.34 -13.55
N ASN A 28 1.01 -24.43 -14.29
CA ASN A 28 2.02 -24.71 -15.29
C ASN A 28 3.45 -24.58 -14.73
N ASP A 29 3.70 -25.14 -13.54
CA ASP A 29 5.01 -25.07 -12.86
C ASP A 29 6.14 -25.49 -13.83
N PRO A 30 7.18 -24.66 -14.03
CA PRO A 30 8.30 -24.96 -14.91
C PRO A 30 9.30 -26.00 -14.35
N SER A 31 9.18 -26.38 -13.07
CA SER A 31 10.09 -27.32 -12.42
C SER A 31 10.20 -28.66 -13.15
N GLY A 32 11.42 -29.02 -13.55
CA GLY A 32 11.70 -30.27 -14.28
C GLY A 32 11.29 -30.28 -15.75
N LYS A 33 10.68 -29.20 -16.27
CA LYS A 33 10.24 -29.09 -17.67
C LYS A 33 11.32 -28.54 -18.58
N HIS A 34 11.19 -28.79 -19.89
CA HIS A 34 11.98 -28.16 -20.93
C HIS A 34 11.33 -26.86 -21.39
N VAL A 35 11.91 -25.73 -20.98
CA VAL A 35 11.46 -24.38 -21.37
C VAL A 35 12.30 -23.89 -22.55
N VAL A 36 11.65 -23.48 -23.63
CA VAL A 36 12.31 -22.85 -24.77
C VAL A 36 11.98 -21.36 -24.78
N VAL A 37 13.00 -20.50 -24.77
CA VAL A 37 12.87 -19.04 -24.79
C VAL A 37 13.33 -18.53 -26.15
N CYS A 38 12.41 -18.05 -26.98
CA CYS A 38 12.72 -17.43 -28.26
C CYS A 38 12.96 -15.93 -28.06
N GLY A 39 14.23 -15.52 -27.99
CA GLY A 39 14.63 -14.14 -27.75
C GLY A 39 15.65 -14.03 -26.63
N ARG A 40 16.63 -13.13 -26.81
CA ARG A 40 17.74 -12.93 -25.84
C ARG A 40 17.94 -11.46 -25.46
N SER A 41 16.86 -10.68 -25.46
CA SER A 41 16.89 -9.28 -25.04
C SER A 41 17.39 -9.15 -23.58
N ASN A 42 17.94 -7.99 -23.24
CA ASN A 42 18.38 -7.71 -21.87
C ASN A 42 17.21 -7.51 -20.88
N ILE A 43 15.99 -7.33 -21.41
CA ILE A 43 14.79 -7.01 -20.63
C ILE A 43 13.88 -8.22 -20.38
N VAL A 44 13.85 -9.21 -21.29
CA VAL A 44 12.97 -10.37 -21.19
C VAL A 44 13.78 -11.67 -21.30
N GLY A 45 14.38 -11.94 -22.46
CA GLY A 45 14.96 -13.24 -22.79
C GLY A 45 16.08 -13.70 -21.86
N LYS A 46 17.12 -12.88 -21.66
CA LYS A 46 18.23 -13.23 -20.75
C LYS A 46 17.77 -13.29 -19.28
N PRO A 47 16.97 -12.33 -18.78
CA PRO A 47 16.40 -12.43 -17.43
C PRO A 47 15.57 -13.68 -17.16
N ILE A 48 14.62 -14.04 -18.04
CA ILE A 48 13.71 -15.17 -17.78
C ILE A 48 14.44 -16.51 -17.81
N MET A 49 15.42 -16.67 -18.70
CA MET A 49 16.33 -17.82 -18.69
C MET A 49 17.01 -17.96 -17.32
N ASN A 50 17.64 -16.89 -16.83
CA ASN A 50 18.32 -16.92 -15.54
C ASN A 50 17.39 -17.12 -14.34
N LEU A 51 16.12 -16.73 -14.47
CA LEU A 51 15.12 -16.89 -13.41
C LEU A 51 14.64 -18.34 -13.33
N LEU A 52 14.36 -18.96 -14.47
CA LEU A 52 13.79 -20.31 -14.56
C LEU A 52 14.83 -21.42 -14.35
N MET A 53 16.12 -21.17 -14.58
CA MET A 53 17.20 -22.15 -14.30
C MET A 53 17.61 -22.22 -12.82
N GLN A 54 17.12 -21.33 -11.95
CA GLN A 54 17.53 -21.32 -10.55
C GLN A 54 17.02 -22.55 -9.79
N ARG A 55 17.84 -23.10 -8.89
CA ARG A 55 17.47 -24.21 -7.99
C ARG A 55 16.54 -23.71 -6.88
N ARG A 56 15.25 -23.60 -7.18
CA ARG A 56 14.16 -23.23 -6.26
C ARG A 56 12.81 -23.62 -6.83
N ASP A 57 11.78 -23.64 -5.99
CA ASP A 57 10.40 -23.92 -6.39
C ASP A 57 9.88 -22.88 -7.39
N GLY A 58 9.11 -23.34 -8.37
CA GLY A 58 8.63 -22.50 -9.47
C GLY A 58 9.70 -22.06 -10.46
N ALA A 59 10.88 -22.66 -10.40
CA ALA A 59 11.99 -22.52 -11.34
C ALA A 59 12.55 -23.91 -11.63
N ASN A 60 13.87 -24.13 -11.59
CA ASN A 60 14.49 -25.44 -11.78
C ASN A 60 14.14 -26.16 -13.10
N ALA A 61 14.04 -25.39 -14.19
CA ALA A 61 13.77 -25.88 -15.54
C ALA A 61 15.06 -26.15 -16.34
N THR A 62 14.98 -27.07 -17.30
CA THR A 62 15.95 -27.13 -18.41
C THR A 62 15.59 -26.03 -19.40
N VAL A 63 16.49 -25.06 -19.65
CA VAL A 63 16.17 -23.90 -20.49
C VAL A 63 17.03 -23.84 -21.76
N THR A 64 16.39 -23.79 -22.92
CA THR A 64 17.03 -23.52 -24.22
C THR A 64 16.70 -22.10 -24.67
N VAL A 65 17.72 -21.29 -25.01
CA VAL A 65 17.51 -19.94 -25.55
C VAL A 65 17.77 -19.92 -27.06
N CYS A 66 16.75 -19.54 -27.83
CA CYS A 66 16.84 -19.36 -29.26
C CYS A 66 16.98 -17.88 -29.63
N HIS A 67 17.63 -17.61 -30.76
CA HIS A 67 17.90 -16.26 -31.25
C HIS A 67 18.05 -16.26 -32.78
N THR A 68 18.25 -15.09 -33.39
CA THR A 68 18.34 -14.91 -34.85
C THR A 68 19.38 -15.78 -35.58
N ARG A 69 20.34 -16.38 -34.86
CA ARG A 69 21.34 -17.32 -35.41
C ARG A 69 21.09 -18.80 -35.07
N THR A 70 19.95 -19.15 -34.48
CA THR A 70 19.56 -20.54 -34.24
C THR A 70 19.26 -21.20 -35.59
N ARG A 71 19.91 -22.35 -35.88
CA ARG A 71 19.88 -22.97 -37.21
C ARG A 71 18.52 -23.55 -37.60
N ASP A 72 17.90 -24.29 -36.68
CA ASP A 72 16.55 -24.82 -36.84
C ASP A 72 15.70 -24.40 -35.65
N LEU A 73 15.06 -23.23 -35.77
CA LEU A 73 14.22 -22.69 -34.71
C LEU A 73 13.01 -23.60 -34.45
N ALA A 74 12.42 -24.17 -35.50
CA ALA A 74 11.21 -24.97 -35.42
C ALA A 74 11.47 -26.31 -34.71
N GLU A 75 12.62 -26.93 -34.95
CA GLU A 75 13.05 -28.12 -34.20
C GLU A 75 13.20 -27.81 -32.71
N MET A 76 13.84 -26.70 -32.35
CA MET A 76 14.03 -26.33 -30.95
C MET A 76 12.70 -26.05 -30.25
N THR A 77 11.79 -25.31 -30.88
CA THR A 77 10.49 -24.95 -30.26
C THR A 77 9.54 -26.14 -30.14
N ARG A 78 9.66 -27.15 -31.01
CA ARG A 78 8.87 -28.41 -30.90
C ARG A 78 9.26 -29.26 -29.69
N GLN A 79 10.44 -29.06 -29.11
CA GLN A 79 10.88 -29.78 -27.91
C GLN A 79 10.34 -29.17 -26.61
N ALA A 80 9.70 -28.00 -26.68
CA ALA A 80 9.27 -27.27 -25.50
C ALA A 80 8.05 -27.92 -24.83
N ASP A 81 8.13 -28.10 -23.51
CA ASP A 81 6.94 -28.24 -22.66
C ASP A 81 6.30 -26.86 -22.43
N ILE A 82 7.16 -25.84 -22.31
CA ILE A 82 6.78 -24.43 -22.18
C ILE A 82 7.57 -23.59 -23.19
N LEU A 83 6.87 -22.89 -24.07
CA LEU A 83 7.44 -21.99 -25.06
C LEU A 83 7.20 -20.53 -24.66
N ILE A 84 8.28 -19.74 -24.54
CA ILE A 84 8.23 -18.30 -24.27
C ILE A 84 8.68 -17.55 -25.52
N ALA A 85 7.75 -16.90 -26.22
CA ALA A 85 8.02 -16.11 -27.41
C ALA A 85 8.26 -14.63 -27.04
N ALA A 86 9.50 -14.16 -27.22
CA ALA A 86 9.94 -12.79 -26.92
C ALA A 86 10.89 -12.28 -28.02
N VAL A 87 10.50 -12.48 -29.27
CA VAL A 87 11.30 -12.24 -30.47
C VAL A 87 11.14 -10.81 -31.00
N GLY A 88 10.00 -10.17 -30.72
CA GLY A 88 9.66 -8.82 -31.21
C GLY A 88 9.41 -8.79 -32.72
N SER A 89 8.89 -9.89 -33.26
CA SER A 89 8.52 -10.02 -34.67
C SER A 89 7.13 -10.64 -34.77
N PRO A 90 6.15 -9.96 -35.40
CA PRO A 90 4.76 -10.36 -35.37
C PRO A 90 4.56 -11.75 -35.99
N GLN A 91 3.83 -12.63 -35.29
CA GLN A 91 3.41 -13.96 -35.76
C GLN A 91 4.55 -14.84 -36.32
N MET A 92 5.75 -14.72 -35.76
CA MET A 92 6.91 -15.54 -36.15
C MET A 92 6.77 -17.00 -35.72
N ILE A 93 6.13 -17.27 -34.58
CA ILE A 93 5.90 -18.64 -34.10
C ILE A 93 4.58 -19.16 -34.67
N THR A 94 4.66 -20.19 -35.50
CA THR A 94 3.51 -20.80 -36.20
C THR A 94 3.16 -22.19 -35.65
N ALA A 95 2.01 -22.73 -36.04
CA ALA A 95 1.50 -24.00 -35.53
C ALA A 95 2.40 -25.22 -35.83
N ASP A 96 3.18 -25.22 -36.91
CA ASP A 96 4.13 -26.28 -37.26
C ASP A 96 5.43 -26.25 -36.43
N MET A 97 5.65 -25.15 -35.70
CA MET A 97 6.80 -24.94 -34.82
C MET A 97 6.54 -25.39 -33.38
N VAL A 98 5.31 -25.80 -33.05
CA VAL A 98 4.92 -26.19 -31.68
C VAL A 98 4.44 -27.64 -31.61
N SER A 99 4.72 -28.30 -30.49
CA SER A 99 4.19 -29.62 -30.13
C SER A 99 2.75 -29.53 -29.64
N GLU A 100 2.06 -30.67 -29.64
CA GLU A 100 0.72 -30.77 -29.07
C GLU A 100 0.80 -30.77 -27.54
N GLY A 101 -0.09 -30.03 -26.88
CA GLY A 101 -0.10 -29.90 -25.41
C GLY A 101 0.92 -28.90 -24.83
N VAL A 102 1.64 -28.15 -25.67
CA VAL A 102 2.59 -27.12 -25.20
C VAL A 102 1.89 -25.99 -24.43
N VAL A 103 2.58 -25.41 -23.45
CA VAL A 103 2.18 -24.13 -22.82
C VAL A 103 2.90 -22.99 -23.53
N VAL A 104 2.17 -22.01 -24.07
CA VAL A 104 2.74 -20.91 -24.85
C VAL A 104 2.53 -19.56 -24.17
N ILE A 105 3.63 -18.86 -23.93
CA ILE A 105 3.65 -17.50 -23.40
C ILE A 105 4.11 -16.55 -24.50
N ASP A 106 3.18 -15.74 -25.02
CA ASP A 106 3.45 -14.71 -26.03
C ASP A 106 3.72 -13.36 -25.36
N VAL A 107 4.99 -12.97 -25.32
CA VAL A 107 5.45 -11.70 -24.73
C VAL A 107 5.47 -10.58 -25.77
N GLY A 108 5.48 -10.92 -27.06
CA GLY A 108 5.60 -9.97 -28.16
C GLY A 108 4.47 -8.94 -28.17
N VAL A 109 4.82 -7.66 -28.38
CA VAL A 109 3.89 -6.55 -28.59
C VAL A 109 4.21 -5.91 -29.93
N ASN A 110 3.50 -6.31 -30.99
CA ASN A 110 3.70 -5.77 -32.32
C ASN A 110 2.42 -5.10 -32.84
N ARG A 111 2.57 -4.19 -33.80
CA ARG A 111 1.44 -3.50 -34.45
C ARG A 111 1.39 -3.87 -35.92
N ARG A 112 0.25 -4.42 -36.37
CA ARG A 112 -0.04 -4.71 -37.79
C ARG A 112 -1.29 -3.91 -38.17
N GLY A 113 -1.08 -2.76 -38.81
CA GLY A 113 -2.13 -1.77 -39.07
C GLY A 113 -2.74 -1.21 -37.76
N TYR A 114 -4.06 -1.37 -37.59
CA TYR A 114 -4.80 -0.95 -36.39
C TYR A 114 -4.93 -2.07 -35.33
N ARG A 115 -4.30 -3.23 -35.53
CA ARG A 115 -4.38 -4.36 -34.61
C ARG A 115 -3.05 -4.55 -33.89
N LEU A 116 -3.13 -4.79 -32.58
CA LEU A 116 -2.01 -5.34 -31.80
C LEU A 116 -1.96 -6.84 -32.05
N VAL A 117 -0.78 -7.36 -32.38
CA VAL A 117 -0.51 -8.78 -32.61
C VAL A 117 0.72 -9.18 -31.80
N GLY A 118 0.77 -10.43 -31.34
CA GLY A 118 1.92 -10.96 -30.61
C GLY A 118 2.98 -11.55 -31.54
N ASP A 119 3.98 -12.21 -30.95
CA ASP A 119 5.01 -12.94 -31.70
C ASP A 119 4.51 -14.31 -32.17
N VAL A 120 3.36 -14.78 -31.66
CA VAL A 120 2.77 -16.09 -31.97
C VAL A 120 1.54 -15.91 -32.87
N ASP A 121 1.38 -16.81 -33.83
CA ASP A 121 0.12 -16.95 -34.57
C ASP A 121 -0.94 -17.60 -33.67
N PHE A 122 -1.60 -16.76 -32.87
CA PHE A 122 -2.50 -17.19 -31.80
C PHE A 122 -3.58 -18.17 -32.28
N ASP A 123 -4.28 -17.85 -33.38
CA ASP A 123 -5.42 -18.63 -33.84
C ASP A 123 -4.99 -20.08 -34.15
N ALA A 124 -3.93 -20.25 -34.95
CA ALA A 124 -3.43 -21.57 -35.33
C ALA A 124 -2.72 -22.33 -34.18
N VAL A 125 -1.98 -21.62 -33.33
CA VAL A 125 -1.24 -22.25 -32.21
C VAL A 125 -2.17 -22.65 -31.06
N SER A 126 -3.26 -21.90 -30.84
CA SER A 126 -4.25 -22.20 -29.79
C SER A 126 -4.93 -23.55 -29.96
N GLU A 127 -5.01 -24.07 -31.19
CA GLU A 127 -5.54 -25.40 -31.50
C GLU A 127 -4.61 -26.54 -31.06
N LYS A 128 -3.32 -26.26 -30.85
CA LYS A 128 -2.33 -27.26 -30.39
C LYS A 128 -1.95 -27.10 -28.93
N ALA A 129 -1.91 -25.86 -28.44
CA ALA A 129 -1.47 -25.53 -27.09
C ALA A 129 -2.44 -26.04 -26.02
N ALA A 130 -1.91 -26.58 -24.92
CA ALA A 130 -2.69 -26.85 -23.70
C ALA A 130 -3.11 -25.56 -23.02
N ALA A 131 -2.25 -24.53 -23.08
CA ALA A 131 -2.52 -23.19 -22.57
C ALA A 131 -1.75 -22.17 -23.43
N ILE A 132 -2.39 -21.06 -23.80
CA ILE A 132 -1.75 -19.96 -24.51
C ILE A 132 -2.22 -18.62 -23.97
N THR A 133 -1.30 -17.66 -23.81
CA THR A 133 -1.67 -16.30 -23.39
C THR A 133 -2.47 -15.59 -24.48
N THR A 134 -3.72 -15.23 -24.21
CA THR A 134 -4.56 -14.47 -25.15
C THR A 134 -4.32 -12.96 -25.01
N ARG A 135 -4.52 -12.20 -26.09
CA ARG A 135 -4.78 -10.76 -25.99
C ARG A 135 -6.28 -10.52 -26.04
N ALA A 136 -6.84 -10.08 -24.92
CA ALA A 136 -8.23 -9.68 -24.78
C ALA A 136 -8.65 -8.67 -25.87
N ARG A 137 -9.38 -9.14 -26.87
CA ARG A 137 -10.32 -8.32 -27.64
C ARG A 137 -11.73 -8.61 -27.16
N ARG A 138 -12.09 -8.04 -26.00
CA ARG A 138 -13.44 -7.59 -25.62
C ARG A 138 -13.35 -6.90 -24.27
N ARG A 139 -14.16 -5.85 -24.09
CA ARG A 139 -14.24 -5.01 -22.89
C ARG A 139 -14.22 -5.86 -21.61
N GLY A 140 -13.33 -5.56 -20.66
CA GLY A 140 -13.57 -5.88 -19.25
C GLY A 140 -12.57 -6.76 -18.50
N THR A 141 -11.53 -7.35 -19.09
CA THR A 141 -10.58 -8.18 -18.32
C THR A 141 -9.13 -7.81 -18.64
N HIS A 142 -8.44 -7.24 -17.65
CA HIS A 142 -7.01 -6.87 -17.71
C HIS A 142 -6.10 -7.98 -17.17
N ASP A 143 -6.53 -9.24 -17.24
CA ASP A 143 -5.90 -10.31 -16.47
C ASP A 143 -5.42 -11.46 -17.37
N HIS A 144 -4.14 -11.39 -17.75
CA HIS A 144 -3.49 -12.43 -18.56
C HIS A 144 -3.48 -13.80 -17.85
N CYS A 145 -3.56 -13.81 -16.51
CA CYS A 145 -3.71 -15.02 -15.71
C CYS A 145 -5.05 -15.72 -15.97
N ASN A 146 -6.14 -14.95 -16.08
CA ASN A 146 -7.47 -15.49 -16.40
C ASN A 146 -7.50 -16.03 -17.82
N ALA A 147 -6.85 -15.37 -18.79
CA ALA A 147 -6.77 -15.85 -20.17
C ALA A 147 -6.08 -17.22 -20.32
N LEU A 148 -4.96 -17.42 -19.61
CA LEU A 148 -4.21 -18.69 -19.64
C LEU A 148 -4.97 -19.82 -18.91
N ALA A 149 -5.61 -19.50 -17.79
CA ALA A 149 -6.46 -20.44 -17.04
C ALA A 149 -7.77 -20.78 -17.78
N GLU A 150 -8.42 -19.81 -18.44
CA GLU A 150 -9.65 -20.00 -19.22
C GLU A 150 -9.43 -20.90 -20.43
N HIS A 151 -8.28 -20.80 -21.12
CA HIS A 151 -7.94 -21.70 -22.23
C HIS A 151 -7.72 -23.13 -21.73
N ALA A 152 -6.98 -23.30 -20.62
CA ALA A 152 -6.74 -24.61 -20.03
C ALA A 152 -8.04 -25.30 -19.56
N GLN A 153 -8.99 -24.54 -18.99
CA GLN A 153 -10.28 -25.05 -18.50
C GLN A 153 -11.22 -25.47 -19.64
N ARG A 154 -11.17 -24.84 -20.82
CA ARG A 154 -12.04 -25.18 -21.98
C ARG A 154 -11.69 -26.51 -22.64
N ARG A 155 -10.52 -27.10 -22.35
CA ARG A 155 -10.05 -28.36 -22.95
C ARG A 155 -10.04 -29.58 -22.02
N ALA A 156 -10.36 -29.41 -20.75
CA ALA A 156 -10.46 -30.55 -19.83
C ALA A 156 -11.75 -31.36 -20.09
N PRO A 157 -11.71 -32.70 -20.18
CA PRO A 157 -12.92 -33.52 -20.21
C PRO A 157 -13.69 -33.37 -18.89
N LEU A 158 -15.01 -33.16 -18.99
CA LEU A 158 -15.94 -33.22 -17.87
C LEU A 158 -16.13 -34.68 -17.44
N ASP A 159 -15.61 -35.06 -16.27
CA ASP A 159 -15.96 -36.31 -15.59
C ASP A 159 -16.68 -36.03 -14.25
N PRO A 160 -17.63 -36.90 -13.82
CA PRO A 160 -18.55 -36.63 -12.73
C PRO A 160 -17.89 -36.81 -11.34
N PRO A 161 -18.50 -36.30 -10.25
CA PRO A 161 -17.80 -36.14 -8.98
C PRO A 161 -17.64 -37.47 -8.25
N ARG A 162 -16.40 -37.83 -7.91
CA ARG A 162 -16.11 -38.88 -6.93
C ARG A 162 -16.11 -38.29 -5.52
N THR A 163 -17.12 -38.72 -4.77
CA THR A 163 -17.14 -39.04 -3.34
C THR A 163 -16.44 -38.09 -2.35
N ALA A 164 -17.27 -37.48 -1.52
CA ALA A 164 -16.98 -36.73 -0.31
C ALA A 164 -15.68 -37.12 0.40
N MET A 165 -14.67 -36.24 0.27
CA MET A 165 -13.74 -35.99 1.35
C MET A 165 -14.33 -34.85 2.19
N THR A 166 -14.52 -35.15 3.48
CA THR A 166 -14.86 -34.21 4.54
C THR A 166 -14.05 -32.93 4.38
N PRO A 167 -14.65 -31.73 4.41
CA PRO A 167 -13.90 -30.49 4.28
C PRO A 167 -12.96 -30.38 5.49
N GLN A 168 -11.67 -30.62 5.26
CA GLN A 168 -10.66 -29.97 6.06
C GLN A 168 -10.89 -28.47 5.88
N THR A 169 -11.13 -27.80 7.00
CA THR A 169 -11.39 -26.37 7.10
C THR A 169 -10.39 -25.59 6.25
N ARG A 170 -10.87 -24.99 5.15
CA ARG A 170 -10.12 -23.95 4.43
C ARG A 170 -9.66 -22.93 5.47
N SER A 171 -8.36 -22.66 5.54
CA SER A 171 -7.91 -21.45 6.24
C SER A 171 -8.57 -20.26 5.53
N ASP A 172 -9.38 -19.50 6.25
CA ASP A 172 -9.99 -18.26 5.77
C ASP A 172 -8.87 -17.31 5.34
N ALA A 173 -8.60 -17.25 4.03
CA ALA A 173 -7.67 -16.29 3.48
C ALA A 173 -8.28 -14.88 3.64
N LEU A 174 -7.55 -13.99 4.34
CA LEU A 174 -7.92 -12.61 4.59
C LEU A 174 -8.16 -11.87 3.26
N ARG A 175 -9.36 -11.34 3.01
CA ARG A 175 -9.63 -10.51 1.81
C ARG A 175 -9.93 -9.06 2.16
N THR A 176 -9.59 -8.16 1.26
CA THR A 176 -9.92 -6.73 1.38
C THR A 176 -11.43 -6.51 1.45
N SER A 177 -12.23 -7.32 0.74
CA SER A 177 -13.70 -7.29 0.78
C SER A 177 -14.31 -7.64 2.15
N ASP A 178 -13.57 -8.36 3.00
CA ASP A 178 -14.06 -8.73 4.35
C ASP A 178 -14.15 -7.53 5.30
N TYR A 179 -13.54 -6.40 4.90
CA TYR A 179 -13.52 -5.13 5.61
C TYR A 179 -14.36 -4.07 4.91
N ASP A 180 -15.32 -4.49 4.09
CA ASP A 180 -16.24 -3.59 3.40
C ASP A 180 -17.49 -3.32 4.24
N TYR A 181 -17.99 -2.08 4.18
CA TYR A 181 -19.24 -1.68 4.80
C TYR A 181 -19.81 -0.44 4.08
N GLU A 182 -21.12 -0.25 4.17
CA GLU A 182 -21.76 0.92 3.58
C GLU A 182 -21.53 2.16 4.45
N LEU A 183 -20.81 3.14 3.91
CA LEU A 183 -20.60 4.45 4.54
C LEU A 183 -21.29 5.55 3.71
N PRO A 184 -22.42 6.09 4.18
CA PRO A 184 -23.05 7.24 3.53
C PRO A 184 -22.13 8.47 3.53
N GLU A 185 -21.97 9.11 2.37
CA GLU A 185 -21.14 10.31 2.19
C GLU A 185 -21.43 11.43 3.21
N PRO A 186 -22.69 11.73 3.60
CA PRO A 186 -22.97 12.77 4.61
C PRO A 186 -22.41 12.50 6.01
N LEU A 187 -21.98 11.27 6.31
CA LEU A 187 -21.33 10.94 7.58
C LEU A 187 -19.82 11.20 7.56
N ILE A 188 -19.22 11.48 6.40
CA ILE A 188 -17.80 11.85 6.28
C ILE A 188 -17.64 13.32 6.68
N ALA A 189 -17.03 13.57 7.84
CA ALA A 189 -16.88 14.92 8.36
C ALA A 189 -15.96 15.78 7.49
N GLN A 190 -16.48 16.92 7.04
CA GLN A 190 -15.75 17.90 6.23
C GLN A 190 -15.03 18.96 7.08
N THR A 191 -15.53 19.24 8.29
CA THR A 191 -14.95 20.23 9.21
C THR A 191 -14.76 19.63 10.60
N PRO A 192 -13.76 20.07 11.38
CA PRO A 192 -13.61 19.67 12.79
C PRO A 192 -14.89 19.95 13.59
N ILE A 193 -15.14 19.16 14.64
CA ILE A 193 -16.23 19.46 15.57
C ILE A 193 -15.93 20.82 16.24
N GLU A 194 -16.87 21.76 16.16
CA GLU A 194 -16.85 22.97 16.98
C GLU A 194 -17.13 22.58 18.43
N THR A 195 -16.07 22.45 19.24
CA THR A 195 -16.20 21.91 20.60
C THR A 195 -16.77 22.94 21.58
N ALA A 196 -18.08 22.82 21.83
CA ALA A 196 -18.69 23.27 23.09
C ALA A 196 -18.68 22.17 24.17
N ARG A 197 -18.02 21.02 23.91
CA ARG A 197 -18.02 19.84 24.80
C ARG A 197 -16.61 19.43 25.21
N PRO A 198 -16.38 19.10 26.49
CA PRO A 198 -15.05 18.76 27.01
C PRO A 198 -14.51 17.39 26.59
N PHE A 199 -15.33 16.52 25.99
CA PHE A 199 -14.91 15.23 25.44
C PHE A 199 -15.74 14.92 24.19
N PRO A 200 -15.12 14.48 23.07
CA PRO A 200 -15.86 14.04 21.89
C PRO A 200 -16.57 12.70 22.15
N PRO A 201 -17.55 12.34 21.31
CA PRO A 201 -18.14 11.03 21.38
C PRO A 201 -17.12 9.89 21.15
N HIS A 202 -17.12 8.85 22.00
CA HIS A 202 -16.30 7.65 21.88
C HIS A 202 -17.13 6.35 21.95
N VAL A 203 -17.02 5.49 20.95
CA VAL A 203 -17.52 4.10 21.06
C VAL A 203 -16.50 3.23 21.80
N SER A 204 -16.94 2.46 22.79
CA SER A 204 -16.08 1.58 23.58
C SER A 204 -16.17 0.14 23.09
N VAL A 205 -15.02 -0.47 22.77
CA VAL A 205 -14.90 -1.83 22.22
C VAL A 205 -13.99 -2.70 23.11
N PRO A 206 -14.52 -3.66 23.89
CA PRO A 206 -13.75 -4.54 24.77
C PRO A 206 -13.11 -5.73 24.02
N ARG A 207 -11.85 -6.06 24.34
CA ARG A 207 -11.02 -7.10 23.68
C ARG A 207 -11.30 -8.54 24.10
N ARG A 208 -11.82 -8.79 25.33
CA ARG A 208 -11.77 -10.14 25.97
C ARG A 208 -13.01 -10.63 26.70
N ARG A 209 -14.13 -9.93 26.68
CA ARG A 209 -15.41 -10.44 27.21
C ARG A 209 -16.50 -10.09 26.22
N GLN A 210 -17.34 -11.09 25.89
CA GLN A 210 -18.54 -11.03 25.05
C GLN A 210 -18.69 -9.76 24.19
N HIS A 211 -18.64 -9.95 22.87
CA HIS A 211 -19.06 -9.03 21.81
C HIS A 211 -20.08 -7.96 22.27
N THR A 212 -19.60 -6.86 22.83
CA THR A 212 -20.47 -5.79 23.34
C THR A 212 -19.87 -4.47 22.95
N THR A 213 -20.56 -3.77 22.06
CA THR A 213 -20.37 -2.35 21.85
C THR A 213 -21.12 -1.63 22.95
N SER A 214 -20.50 -0.62 23.56
CA SER A 214 -21.16 0.23 24.54
C SER A 214 -21.34 1.63 23.95
N PRO A 215 -22.53 2.25 24.09
CA PRO A 215 -22.73 3.62 23.66
C PRO A 215 -21.76 4.56 24.38
N LEU A 216 -21.55 5.73 23.77
CA LEU A 216 -20.69 6.82 24.20
C LEU A 216 -20.12 6.73 25.64
N LEU A 217 -18.83 6.38 25.79
CA LEU A 217 -18.10 6.58 27.05
C LEU A 217 -17.30 7.88 27.05
N ARG A 218 -17.28 8.57 28.19
CA ARG A 218 -16.33 9.66 28.41
C ARG A 218 -14.95 9.08 28.70
N LEU A 219 -13.90 9.73 28.20
CA LEU A 219 -12.51 9.33 28.43
C LEU A 219 -12.20 9.10 29.93
N ALA A 220 -12.75 9.94 30.81
CA ALA A 220 -12.60 9.81 32.26
C ALA A 220 -13.16 8.49 32.84
N GLY A 221 -14.11 7.83 32.17
CA GLY A 221 -14.67 6.56 32.60
C GLY A 221 -13.84 5.33 32.19
N VAL A 222 -12.86 5.50 31.30
CA VAL A 222 -12.03 4.39 30.78
C VAL A 222 -10.57 4.46 31.21
N LEU A 223 -10.07 5.66 31.54
CA LEU A 223 -8.71 5.87 32.01
C LEU A 223 -8.57 5.55 33.50
N ARG A 224 -7.38 5.10 33.88
CA ARG A 224 -6.99 4.75 35.24
C ARG A 224 -5.68 5.46 35.61
N PRO A 225 -5.48 5.83 36.88
CA PRO A 225 -4.17 6.31 37.35
C PRO A 225 -3.07 5.30 37.00
N GLY A 226 -1.94 5.78 36.50
CA GLY A 226 -0.82 4.96 36.05
C GLY A 226 -0.87 4.52 34.59
N ASP A 227 -1.99 4.69 33.87
CA ASP A 227 -2.03 4.48 32.42
C ASP A 227 -1.00 5.38 31.72
N VAL A 228 -0.45 4.90 30.60
CA VAL A 228 0.45 5.66 29.74
C VAL A 228 -0.23 5.91 28.41
N MET A 229 -0.51 7.17 28.10
CA MET A 229 -1.04 7.58 26.80
C MET A 229 0.08 8.06 25.89
N VAL A 230 0.17 7.48 24.70
CA VAL A 230 1.21 7.77 23.70
C VAL A 230 0.59 8.48 22.50
N PHE A 231 1.08 9.70 22.22
CA PHE A 231 0.59 10.59 21.17
C PHE A 231 1.63 10.75 20.06
N ASN A 232 1.18 10.85 18.80
CA ASN A 232 2.07 11.24 17.70
C ASN A 232 2.11 12.77 17.59
N ASP A 233 3.28 13.39 17.81
CA ASP A 233 3.46 14.85 17.80
C ASP A 233 3.91 15.41 16.44
N SER A 234 3.88 14.60 15.38
CA SER A 234 4.24 15.10 14.07
C SER A 234 3.26 16.17 13.57
N ARG A 235 3.84 17.22 12.99
CA ARG A 235 3.17 18.40 12.45
C ARG A 235 3.14 18.35 10.92
N VAL A 236 1.99 18.72 10.35
CA VAL A 236 1.81 18.76 8.89
C VAL A 236 2.58 19.94 8.32
N MET A 237 3.43 19.67 7.33
CA MET A 237 4.13 20.72 6.60
C MET A 237 3.20 21.40 5.58
N PRO A 238 3.37 22.70 5.30
CA PRO A 238 2.71 23.40 4.20
C PRO A 238 3.28 22.94 2.84
N ALA A 239 3.04 21.68 2.51
CA ALA A 239 3.68 20.96 1.41
C ALA A 239 2.90 21.05 0.09
N ARG A 240 1.73 21.70 0.04
CA ARG A 240 0.98 21.93 -1.20
C ARG A 240 1.40 23.27 -1.81
N LEU A 241 1.99 23.23 -3.00
CA LEU A 241 2.44 24.41 -3.73
C LEU A 241 1.58 24.58 -4.99
N ARG A 242 1.19 25.81 -5.29
CA ARG A 242 0.47 26.15 -6.53
C ARG A 242 1.34 27.00 -7.44
N GLY A 243 1.20 26.80 -8.74
CA GLY A 243 2.07 27.45 -9.71
C GLY A 243 1.58 27.40 -11.13
N ASN A 244 2.46 27.75 -12.06
CA ASN A 244 2.22 27.64 -13.49
C ASN A 244 3.40 26.99 -14.20
N ALA A 245 3.09 26.18 -15.20
CA ALA A 245 4.09 25.62 -16.11
C ALA A 245 4.74 26.74 -16.94
N GLN A 246 6.07 26.87 -16.92
CA GLN A 246 6.76 27.98 -17.61
C GLN A 246 6.48 28.00 -19.12
N TYR A 247 6.40 26.83 -19.76
CA TYR A 247 6.27 26.73 -21.23
C TYR A 247 4.84 26.60 -21.76
N ARG A 248 3.89 26.14 -20.93
CA ARG A 248 2.50 25.94 -21.36
C ARG A 248 1.52 26.93 -20.73
N GLY A 249 1.96 27.69 -19.73
CA GLY A 249 1.09 28.64 -19.00
C GLY A 249 -0.05 28.00 -18.19
N GLY A 250 -0.15 26.67 -18.16
CA GLY A 250 -1.17 25.96 -17.41
C GLY A 250 -0.89 25.95 -15.91
N ALA A 251 -1.95 26.08 -15.10
CA ALA A 251 -1.88 25.96 -13.66
C ALA A 251 -1.34 24.58 -13.26
N ILE A 252 -0.47 24.57 -12.26
CA ILE A 252 0.03 23.34 -11.65
C ILE A 252 -0.20 23.36 -10.14
N GLU A 253 -0.42 22.18 -9.58
CA GLU A 253 -0.41 21.93 -8.14
C GLU A 253 0.66 20.88 -7.88
N LEU A 254 1.53 21.12 -6.91
CA LEU A 254 2.51 20.17 -6.42
C LEU A 254 2.20 19.85 -4.97
N LEU A 255 2.33 18.59 -4.60
CA LEU A 255 2.27 18.14 -3.22
C LEU A 255 3.58 17.44 -2.89
N LEU A 256 4.37 18.05 -2.02
CA LEU A 256 5.62 17.47 -1.55
C LEU A 256 5.31 16.31 -0.59
N LEU A 257 5.95 15.16 -0.83
CA LEU A 257 5.73 13.91 -0.11
C LEU A 257 6.83 13.65 0.91
N SER A 258 8.09 13.75 0.49
CA SER A 258 9.25 13.53 1.35
C SER A 258 10.47 14.27 0.82
N ARG A 259 11.27 14.81 1.75
CA ARG A 259 12.55 15.46 1.43
C ARG A 259 13.61 14.39 1.20
N ILE A 260 14.28 14.43 0.05
CA ILE A 260 15.38 13.51 -0.29
C ILE A 260 16.72 14.12 0.13
N SER A 261 16.88 15.42 -0.13
CA SER A 261 18.04 16.22 0.28
C SER A 261 17.64 17.70 0.29
N PRO A 262 18.49 18.62 0.78
CA PRO A 262 18.19 20.05 0.74
C PRO A 262 17.81 20.52 -0.67
N GLY A 263 16.63 21.15 -0.79
CA GLY A 263 16.04 21.59 -2.05
C GLY A 263 15.55 20.48 -2.98
N VAL A 264 15.61 19.19 -2.62
CA VAL A 264 15.16 18.09 -3.48
C VAL A 264 14.11 17.25 -2.78
N TRP A 265 12.95 17.14 -3.43
CA TRP A 265 11.75 16.55 -2.87
C TRP A 265 11.17 15.50 -3.81
N ARG A 266 10.64 14.44 -3.22
CA ARG A 266 9.65 13.59 -3.88
C ARG A 266 8.29 14.29 -3.79
N ALA A 267 7.56 14.36 -4.89
CA ALA A 267 6.29 15.06 -4.98
C ALA A 267 5.33 14.40 -5.98
N ILE A 268 4.02 14.63 -5.82
CA ILE A 268 3.03 14.39 -6.88
C ILE A 268 2.54 15.74 -7.42
N GLY A 269 2.10 15.79 -8.67
CA GLY A 269 1.65 17.04 -9.26
C GLY A 269 0.52 16.89 -10.26
N ARG A 270 -0.32 17.92 -10.35
CA ARG A 270 -1.43 18.06 -11.30
C ARG A 270 -1.17 19.24 -12.24
N PRO A 271 -1.55 19.17 -13.53
CA PRO A 271 -2.10 17.99 -14.22
C PRO A 271 -1.05 16.92 -14.49
N ASP A 272 -1.51 15.67 -14.67
CA ASP A 272 -0.66 14.53 -15.01
C ASP A 272 0.07 14.81 -16.34
N GLY A 273 1.40 14.97 -16.30
CA GLY A 273 2.21 15.23 -17.50
C GLY A 273 2.97 16.56 -17.52
N PHE A 274 3.14 17.23 -16.39
CA PHE A 274 4.02 18.40 -16.29
C PHE A 274 5.51 17.99 -16.49
N CYS A 275 6.16 18.35 -17.60
CA CYS A 275 7.39 17.67 -18.06
C CYS A 275 8.75 18.40 -17.92
N ALA A 276 8.89 19.58 -17.30
CA ALA A 276 10.23 20.20 -17.27
C ALA A 276 10.49 21.18 -16.12
N ARG A 277 9.96 22.41 -16.18
CA ARG A 277 10.28 23.50 -15.26
C ARG A 277 9.08 24.37 -14.96
N CYS A 278 8.84 24.60 -13.68
CA CYS A 278 7.68 25.32 -13.18
C CYS A 278 8.11 26.60 -12.50
N ARG A 279 7.22 27.59 -12.57
CA ARG A 279 7.28 28.73 -11.68
C ARG A 279 6.16 28.54 -10.68
N ILE A 280 6.51 28.31 -9.43
CA ILE A 280 5.55 28.26 -8.34
C ILE A 280 5.12 29.71 -8.11
N ARG A 281 3.83 29.99 -8.30
CA ARG A 281 3.28 31.35 -8.33
C ARG A 281 2.60 31.59 -7.01
N ASP A 282 2.94 32.73 -6.43
CA ASP A 282 2.49 33.16 -5.11
C ASP A 282 1.18 33.96 -5.19
N TYR A 283 0.38 33.84 -4.13
CA TYR A 283 -0.69 34.76 -3.80
C TYR A 283 -0.15 35.71 -2.70
N GLY A 284 0.44 36.86 -3.06
CA GLY A 284 0.86 37.84 -2.03
C GLY A 284 2.19 38.59 -2.16
N GLN A 285 2.92 38.53 -3.28
CA GLN A 285 4.22 39.23 -3.54
C GLN A 285 5.51 38.55 -3.01
N ARG A 286 5.49 37.28 -2.65
CA ARG A 286 6.67 36.50 -2.25
C ARG A 286 6.94 35.33 -3.23
N ARG A 287 7.80 35.58 -4.23
CA ARG A 287 8.18 34.61 -5.29
C ARG A 287 9.00 33.41 -4.79
N PHE A 288 8.54 32.18 -4.96
CA PHE A 288 9.41 31.02 -5.09
C PHE A 288 10.07 31.06 -6.50
N ASP A 289 11.38 30.82 -6.63
CA ASP A 289 12.10 31.17 -7.87
C ASP A 289 11.81 30.21 -9.02
N SER A 290 11.91 28.90 -8.77
CA SER A 290 11.54 27.84 -9.72
C SER A 290 11.48 26.46 -9.07
N GLY A 291 10.78 25.53 -9.74
CA GLY A 291 10.92 24.10 -9.48
C GLY A 291 11.24 23.33 -10.76
N GLU A 292 12.13 22.36 -10.71
CA GLU A 292 12.55 21.53 -11.85
C GLU A 292 12.29 20.06 -11.56
N VAL A 293 11.63 19.36 -12.50
CA VAL A 293 11.47 17.90 -12.40
C VAL A 293 12.76 17.24 -12.85
N LEU A 294 13.45 16.59 -11.92
CA LEU A 294 14.69 15.84 -12.16
C LEU A 294 14.40 14.44 -12.69
N GLU A 295 13.37 13.78 -12.16
CA GLU A 295 13.01 12.40 -12.49
C GLU A 295 11.50 12.18 -12.33
N ILE A 296 10.95 11.27 -13.14
CA ILE A 296 9.57 10.78 -13.00
C ILE A 296 9.66 9.30 -12.63
N GLU A 297 9.17 8.96 -11.45
CA GLU A 297 9.12 7.60 -10.95
C GLU A 297 7.94 6.82 -11.59
N PRO A 298 8.01 5.49 -11.67
CA PRO A 298 7.02 4.67 -12.39
C PRO A 298 5.56 4.82 -11.94
N GLU A 299 5.34 5.20 -10.68
CA GLU A 299 4.01 5.40 -10.09
C GLU A 299 3.45 6.83 -10.29
N GLY A 300 4.15 7.68 -11.07
CA GLY A 300 3.73 9.05 -11.36
C GLY A 300 4.23 10.09 -10.34
N GLU A 301 4.93 9.64 -9.29
CA GLU A 301 5.72 10.49 -8.40
C GLU A 301 6.89 11.12 -9.15
N ARG A 302 7.37 12.26 -8.65
CA ARG A 302 8.37 13.09 -9.31
C ARG A 302 9.41 13.50 -8.31
N ILE A 303 10.67 13.40 -8.70
CA ILE A 303 11.76 14.03 -7.97
C ILE A 303 11.88 15.46 -8.50
N ILE A 304 11.65 16.44 -7.63
CA ILE A 304 11.60 17.85 -7.96
C ILE A 304 12.68 18.58 -7.16
N ARG A 305 13.49 19.39 -7.84
CA ARG A 305 14.32 20.41 -7.21
C ARG A 305 13.52 21.69 -7.04
N LEU A 306 13.55 22.25 -5.84
CA LEU A 306 12.88 23.48 -5.44
C LEU A 306 13.94 24.53 -5.08
N ASP A 307 13.91 25.66 -5.80
CA ASP A 307 14.75 26.82 -5.48
C ASP A 307 14.03 27.68 -4.44
N GLY A 308 14.63 27.90 -3.27
CA GLY A 308 14.03 28.71 -2.20
C GLY A 308 13.18 27.91 -1.20
N GLU A 309 13.52 26.64 -0.96
CA GLU A 309 12.88 25.74 0.03
C GLU A 309 12.60 26.41 1.39
N GLU A 310 13.47 27.30 1.85
CA GLU A 310 13.32 28.06 3.10
C GLU A 310 12.05 28.90 3.17
N ARG A 311 11.37 29.11 2.04
CA ARG A 311 10.14 29.89 1.90
C ARG A 311 8.89 29.02 1.85
N LEU A 312 9.03 27.71 2.03
CA LEU A 312 7.91 26.76 1.97
C LEU A 312 6.79 27.16 2.94
N HIS A 313 7.12 27.66 4.14
CA HIS A 313 6.15 28.16 5.11
C HIS A 313 5.41 29.42 4.68
N ASP A 314 6.01 30.26 3.85
CA ASP A 314 5.38 31.48 3.34
C ASP A 314 4.43 31.22 2.19
N VAL A 315 4.75 30.25 1.32
CA VAL A 315 4.05 30.04 0.04
C VAL A 315 3.23 28.75 -0.03
N GLY A 316 3.49 27.82 0.89
CA GLY A 316 2.86 26.52 0.91
C GLY A 316 1.53 26.54 1.63
N GLU A 317 0.62 25.70 1.17
CA GLU A 317 -0.65 25.43 1.82
C GLU A 317 -0.56 24.10 2.56
N VAL A 318 -1.20 24.01 3.73
CA VAL A 318 -1.38 22.73 4.42
C VAL A 318 -2.26 21.82 3.56
N PRO A 319 -1.76 20.66 3.11
CA PRO A 319 -2.55 19.76 2.29
C PRO A 319 -3.64 19.08 3.11
N LEU A 320 -4.89 19.29 2.71
CA LEU A 320 -6.01 18.54 3.24
C LEU A 320 -6.19 17.23 2.47
N PRO A 321 -6.53 16.11 3.16
CA PRO A 321 -6.86 14.84 2.55
C PRO A 321 -7.93 14.98 1.45
N PRO A 322 -7.92 14.12 0.41
CA PRO A 322 -8.74 14.31 -0.78
C PRO A 322 -10.26 14.23 -0.55
N TYR A 323 -10.70 13.63 0.55
CA TYR A 323 -12.12 13.54 0.94
C TYR A 323 -12.61 14.77 1.73
N ILE A 324 -11.72 15.66 2.13
CA ILE A 324 -12.08 16.96 2.71
C ILE A 324 -12.09 17.97 1.57
N THR A 325 -13.29 18.36 1.17
CA THR A 325 -13.55 19.29 0.07
C THR A 325 -13.78 20.72 0.57
N GLU A 326 -14.19 20.87 1.82
CA GLU A 326 -14.36 22.17 2.47
C GLU A 326 -12.99 22.80 2.78
N THR A 327 -12.90 24.11 2.55
CA THR A 327 -11.72 24.88 2.92
C THR A 327 -11.83 25.28 4.38
N LEU A 328 -10.79 25.00 5.17
CA LEU A 328 -10.73 25.44 6.56
C LEU A 328 -10.38 26.93 6.61
N ALA A 329 -11.13 27.71 7.40
CA ALA A 329 -10.79 29.11 7.65
C ALA A 329 -9.47 29.26 8.44
N ASP A 330 -9.19 28.29 9.31
CA ASP A 330 -7.96 28.20 10.09
C ASP A 330 -7.31 26.83 9.86
N SER A 331 -6.11 26.82 9.27
CA SER A 331 -5.35 25.60 8.99
C SER A 331 -4.80 24.93 10.25
N GLU A 332 -4.63 25.66 11.36
CA GLU A 332 -4.19 25.07 12.64
C GLU A 332 -5.24 24.11 13.20
N ARG A 333 -6.49 24.20 12.77
CA ARG A 333 -7.54 23.23 13.09
C ARG A 333 -7.27 21.84 12.52
N TYR A 334 -6.32 21.72 11.58
CA TYR A 334 -5.79 20.44 11.08
C TYR A 334 -4.40 20.13 11.67
N GLN A 335 -4.11 20.63 12.87
CA GLN A 335 -2.94 20.28 13.67
C GLN A 335 -3.38 19.89 15.08
N THR A 336 -2.64 18.99 15.73
CA THR A 336 -2.87 18.73 17.15
C THR A 336 -2.30 19.88 17.98
N VAL A 337 -2.88 20.16 19.15
CA VAL A 337 -2.39 21.23 20.06
C VAL A 337 -0.95 21.02 20.55
N TYR A 338 -0.44 19.80 20.39
CA TYR A 338 0.90 19.38 20.77
C TYR A 338 1.79 19.05 19.56
N ALA A 339 1.39 19.42 18.33
CA ALA A 339 2.19 19.16 17.14
C ALA A 339 3.49 19.98 17.16
N ARG A 340 4.63 19.32 16.99
CA ARG A 340 5.97 19.92 17.10
C ARG A 340 6.88 19.55 15.93
N GLU A 341 6.99 18.26 15.64
CA GLU A 341 7.97 17.76 14.67
C GLU A 341 7.44 17.83 13.23
N GLU A 342 7.89 18.84 12.50
CA GLU A 342 7.52 19.05 11.10
C GLU A 342 8.07 17.96 10.17
N GLY A 343 7.20 17.36 9.39
CA GLY A 343 7.59 16.34 8.40
C GLY A 343 6.44 15.53 7.84
N SER A 344 5.25 15.64 8.42
CA SER A 344 4.07 14.93 7.94
C SER A 344 3.43 15.62 6.74
N ALA A 345 2.89 14.81 5.82
CA ALA A 345 1.96 15.25 4.77
C ALA A 345 0.50 15.25 5.26
N ALA A 346 0.22 14.67 6.43
CA ALA A 346 -1.11 14.55 6.99
C ALA A 346 -1.10 14.54 8.52
N ALA A 347 -2.15 15.08 9.15
CA ALA A 347 -2.18 15.18 10.60
C ALA A 347 -2.49 13.81 11.25
N PRO A 348 -1.94 13.53 12.45
CA PRO A 348 -2.34 12.38 13.26
C PRO A 348 -3.75 12.62 13.84
N THR A 349 -4.76 12.37 13.02
CA THR A 349 -6.11 12.93 13.22
C THR A 349 -6.89 12.43 14.44
N ALA A 350 -6.52 11.29 15.02
CA ALA A 350 -7.08 10.87 16.31
C ALA A 350 -6.63 11.79 17.47
N GLY A 351 -5.50 12.48 17.31
CA GLY A 351 -5.00 13.48 18.25
C GLY A 351 -5.77 14.79 18.24
N LEU A 352 -6.51 15.10 17.16
CA LEU A 352 -7.28 16.36 17.04
C LEU A 352 -8.41 16.45 18.06
N HIS A 353 -8.79 15.33 18.67
CA HIS A 353 -9.76 15.23 19.75
C HIS A 353 -9.27 15.81 21.09
N PHE A 354 -7.96 16.05 21.22
CA PHE A 354 -7.33 16.49 22.45
C PHE A 354 -7.04 17.99 22.41
N THR A 355 -7.68 18.72 23.31
CA THR A 355 -7.36 20.12 23.62
C THR A 355 -6.35 20.18 24.78
N ASP A 356 -5.74 21.33 25.01
CA ASP A 356 -4.84 21.53 26.13
C ASP A 356 -5.54 21.27 27.47
N GLU A 357 -6.79 21.72 27.63
CA GLU A 357 -7.58 21.48 28.85
C GLU A 357 -7.86 19.98 29.06
N LEU A 358 -8.10 19.23 27.98
CA LEU A 358 -8.30 17.79 28.07
C LEU A 358 -7.00 17.07 28.47
N LEU A 359 -5.86 17.47 27.90
CA LEU A 359 -4.56 16.90 28.25
C LEU A 359 -4.18 17.19 29.71
N GLU A 360 -4.43 18.40 30.19
CA GLU A 360 -4.24 18.75 31.61
C GLU A 360 -5.09 17.89 32.53
N ARG A 361 -6.36 17.66 32.18
CA ARG A 361 -7.25 16.79 32.95
C ARG A 361 -6.78 15.34 32.97
N VAL A 362 -6.31 14.83 31.84
CA VAL A 362 -5.73 13.48 31.74
C VAL A 362 -4.52 13.36 32.68
N ARG A 363 -3.60 14.33 32.65
CA ARG A 363 -2.45 14.37 33.57
C ARG A 363 -2.87 14.45 35.03
N ALA A 364 -3.89 15.25 35.36
CA ALA A 364 -4.43 15.37 36.71
C ALA A 364 -5.06 14.07 37.24
N MET A 365 -5.48 13.15 36.36
CA MET A 365 -5.95 11.81 36.73
C MET A 365 -4.79 10.84 37.08
N GLY A 366 -3.53 11.28 37.02
CA GLY A 366 -2.36 10.44 37.22
C GLY A 366 -2.01 9.59 36.00
N VAL A 367 -2.47 9.97 34.81
CA VAL A 367 -2.11 9.34 33.53
C VAL A 367 -0.86 10.01 32.98
N GLN A 368 0.11 9.22 32.58
CA GLN A 368 1.35 9.72 31.97
C GLN A 368 1.13 9.98 30.48
N THR A 369 1.52 11.16 29.99
CA THR A 369 1.45 11.51 28.56
C THR A 369 2.83 11.47 27.93
N ILE A 370 3.02 10.68 26.88
CA ILE A 370 4.27 10.53 26.13
C ILE A 370 4.04 10.93 24.68
N PHE A 371 5.02 11.60 24.09
CA PHE A 371 5.00 12.00 22.68
C PHE A 371 6.05 11.21 21.91
N VAL A 372 5.68 10.78 20.71
CA VAL A 372 6.53 10.05 19.76
C VAL A 372 6.33 10.66 18.38
N THR A 373 7.29 10.51 17.49
CA THR A 373 7.20 11.15 16.17
C THR A 373 7.17 10.11 15.08
N LEU A 374 6.09 10.09 14.30
CA LEU A 374 6.04 9.38 13.02
C LEU A 374 5.44 10.30 11.96
N HIS A 375 6.22 10.58 10.93
CA HIS A 375 5.82 11.44 9.82
C HIS A 375 4.86 10.69 8.90
N VAL A 376 3.59 11.12 8.91
CA VAL A 376 2.54 10.48 8.10
C VAL A 376 2.74 10.84 6.64
N GLY A 377 2.93 9.81 5.82
CA GLY A 377 3.06 9.97 4.37
C GLY A 377 1.70 10.15 3.70
N TRP A 378 1.68 10.81 2.54
CA TRP A 378 0.46 10.94 1.74
C TRP A 378 -0.08 9.59 1.22
N GLY A 379 0.80 8.60 1.10
CA GLY A 379 0.47 7.24 0.69
C GLY A 379 -0.60 6.58 1.58
N THR A 380 -0.73 6.99 2.84
CA THR A 380 -1.75 6.51 3.79
C THR A 380 -3.19 6.78 3.31
N PHE A 381 -3.41 7.72 2.39
CA PHE A 381 -4.72 7.97 1.78
C PHE A 381 -4.99 7.18 0.50
N ARG A 382 -4.02 6.43 -0.03
CA ARG A 382 -4.24 5.59 -1.21
C ARG A 382 -5.05 4.35 -0.81
N PRO A 383 -6.16 4.05 -1.51
CA PRO A 383 -6.91 2.82 -1.25
C PRO A 383 -6.05 1.57 -1.47
N VAL A 384 -6.33 0.50 -0.72
CA VAL A 384 -5.76 -0.83 -1.00
C VAL A 384 -6.33 -1.31 -2.33
N LYS A 385 -5.46 -1.46 -3.33
CA LYS A 385 -5.84 -1.87 -4.70
C LYS A 385 -5.84 -3.39 -4.90
N THR A 386 -5.30 -4.15 -3.95
CA THR A 386 -5.16 -5.61 -4.01
C THR A 386 -6.32 -6.31 -3.26
N ASP A 387 -6.77 -7.45 -3.78
CA ASP A 387 -7.81 -8.27 -3.12
C ASP A 387 -7.24 -9.00 -1.90
N ASP A 388 -5.98 -9.44 -1.99
CA ASP A 388 -5.20 -9.94 -0.86
C ASP A 388 -4.48 -8.77 -0.18
N PRO A 389 -4.78 -8.45 1.09
CA PRO A 389 -4.09 -7.40 1.82
C PRO A 389 -2.60 -7.68 1.98
N THR A 390 -2.17 -8.95 2.03
CA THR A 390 -0.74 -9.31 2.20
C THR A 390 0.12 -8.95 0.99
N GLU A 391 -0.49 -8.77 -0.18
CA GLU A 391 0.17 -8.27 -1.39
C GLU A 391 0.31 -6.73 -1.39
N HIS A 392 -0.30 -6.02 -0.42
CA HIS A 392 -0.19 -4.57 -0.31
C HIS A 392 1.18 -4.17 0.26
N THR A 393 1.92 -3.38 -0.51
CA THR A 393 3.16 -2.76 -0.02
C THR A 393 2.81 -1.48 0.75
N MET A 394 3.07 -1.48 2.05
CA MET A 394 2.94 -0.28 2.88
C MET A 394 3.99 0.76 2.49
N HIS A 395 3.59 2.02 2.42
CA HIS A 395 4.54 3.12 2.29
C HIS A 395 5.33 3.26 3.59
N SER A 396 6.66 3.25 3.48
CA SER A 396 7.55 3.45 4.62
C SER A 396 7.43 4.88 5.13
N GLU A 397 7.26 5.02 6.44
CA GLU A 397 7.17 6.32 7.11
C GLU A 397 8.34 6.49 8.10
N TYR A 398 8.89 7.69 8.19
CA TYR A 398 9.98 7.97 9.11
C TYR A 398 9.46 8.07 10.53
N TRP A 399 10.15 7.44 11.47
CA TRP A 399 9.83 7.48 12.89
C TRP A 399 11.05 7.86 13.72
N GLU A 400 10.78 8.49 14.86
CA GLU A 400 11.74 8.81 15.90
C GLU A 400 11.12 8.54 17.28
N LEU A 401 11.91 7.93 18.15
CA LEU A 401 11.56 7.63 19.53
C LEU A 401 12.72 8.04 20.44
N SER A 402 12.48 8.99 21.33
CA SER A 402 13.49 9.45 22.29
C SER A 402 13.77 8.40 23.38
N SER A 403 14.93 8.53 24.02
CA SER A 403 15.31 7.71 25.18
C SER A 403 14.29 7.82 26.31
N GLU A 404 13.83 9.03 26.62
CA GLU A 404 12.88 9.30 27.68
C GLU A 404 11.52 8.61 27.39
N ALA A 405 11.05 8.68 26.14
CA ALA A 405 9.82 8.04 25.74
C ALA A 405 9.93 6.51 25.78
N ALA A 406 11.02 5.96 25.25
CA ALA A 406 11.28 4.51 25.27
C ALA A 406 11.34 3.98 26.72
N ASP A 407 12.12 4.62 27.59
CA ASP A 407 12.28 4.22 28.99
C ASP A 407 10.96 4.27 29.75
N ALA A 408 10.17 5.32 29.57
CA ALA A 408 8.86 5.45 30.19
C ALA A 408 7.88 4.35 29.73
N ILE A 409 7.87 4.01 28.44
CA ILE A 409 7.05 2.92 27.89
C ILE A 409 7.53 1.57 28.42
N ARG A 410 8.84 1.32 28.45
CA ARG A 410 9.42 0.07 28.96
C ARG A 410 9.13 -0.11 30.45
N SER A 411 9.26 0.94 31.25
CA SER A 411 8.86 0.95 32.66
C SER A 411 7.38 0.61 32.80
N ALA A 412 6.50 1.20 31.99
CA ALA A 412 5.07 0.89 32.03
C ALA A 412 4.77 -0.58 31.75
N LYS A 413 5.42 -1.18 30.74
CA LYS A 413 5.27 -2.61 30.45
C LYS A 413 5.82 -3.49 31.57
N ALA A 414 6.95 -3.12 32.18
CA ALA A 414 7.53 -3.84 33.31
C ALA A 414 6.62 -3.81 34.55
N ASP A 415 5.96 -2.68 34.80
CA ASP A 415 5.03 -2.48 35.93
C ASP A 415 3.63 -3.07 35.66
N GLY A 416 3.37 -3.63 34.48
CA GLY A 416 2.05 -4.11 34.08
C GLY A 416 1.01 -3.00 33.86
N ARG A 417 1.45 -1.75 33.68
CA ARG A 417 0.59 -0.60 33.37
C ARG A 417 0.17 -0.64 31.91
N ARG A 418 -1.03 -0.12 31.61
CA ARG A 418 -1.55 -0.11 30.24
C ARG A 418 -0.88 0.97 29.40
N VAL A 419 -0.47 0.60 28.19
CA VAL A 419 -0.03 1.54 27.16
C VAL A 419 -1.18 1.76 26.17
N ILE A 420 -1.71 2.98 26.18
CA ILE A 420 -2.84 3.42 25.36
C ILE A 420 -2.30 4.29 24.23
N SER A 421 -2.42 3.82 22.99
CA SER A 421 -1.99 4.60 21.83
C SER A 421 -3.10 5.54 21.37
N VAL A 422 -2.75 6.78 21.02
CA VAL A 422 -3.65 7.77 20.41
C VAL A 422 -3.32 7.87 18.93
N GLY A 423 -4.10 7.16 18.12
CA GLY A 423 -3.96 7.05 16.68
C GLY A 423 -3.19 5.81 16.23
N THR A 424 -3.63 5.24 15.11
CA THR A 424 -3.01 4.06 14.47
C THR A 424 -1.56 4.30 14.06
N THR A 425 -1.18 5.54 13.79
CA THR A 425 0.19 5.92 13.47
C THR A 425 1.14 5.67 14.65
N ALA A 426 0.76 6.07 15.87
CA ALA A 426 1.57 5.81 17.06
C ALA A 426 1.65 4.31 17.35
N VAL A 427 0.58 3.54 17.07
CA VAL A 427 0.61 2.07 17.14
C VAL A 427 1.70 1.50 16.23
N ARG A 428 1.74 1.92 14.96
CA ARG A 428 2.74 1.44 13.99
C ARG A 428 4.16 1.77 14.44
N LEU A 429 4.41 2.97 14.96
CA LEU A 429 5.72 3.32 15.53
C LEU A 429 6.10 2.35 16.66
N LEU A 430 5.24 2.20 17.67
CA LEU A 430 5.54 1.42 18.87
C LEU A 430 5.76 -0.06 18.54
N GLU A 431 4.90 -0.64 17.71
CA GLU A 431 4.99 -2.04 17.32
C GLU A 431 6.15 -2.31 16.35
N ASN A 432 6.52 -1.34 15.50
CA ASN A 432 7.72 -1.39 14.67
C ASN A 432 8.99 -1.34 15.53
N ALA A 433 9.11 -0.33 16.39
CA ALA A 433 10.27 -0.15 17.28
C ALA A 433 10.46 -1.37 18.20
N ALA A 434 9.38 -1.93 18.73
CA ALA A 434 9.43 -3.16 19.52
C ALA A 434 9.83 -4.39 18.70
N SER A 435 9.51 -4.46 17.41
CA SER A 435 9.93 -5.59 16.55
C SER A 435 11.42 -5.58 16.21
N LEU A 436 12.08 -4.43 16.35
CA LEU A 436 13.52 -4.28 16.12
C LEU A 436 14.36 -4.73 17.34
N SER A 437 13.73 -4.93 18.50
CA SER A 437 14.42 -5.35 19.72
C SER A 437 14.24 -6.86 20.00
N ALA A 438 15.22 -7.45 20.67
CA ALA A 438 15.18 -8.88 21.03
C ALA A 438 14.13 -9.20 22.12
N ASP A 439 13.82 -8.23 22.98
CA ASP A 439 12.89 -8.36 24.10
C ASP A 439 11.45 -7.92 23.75
N ASN A 440 11.17 -7.58 22.49
CA ASN A 440 9.86 -7.13 22.02
C ASN A 440 9.35 -5.85 22.72
N LEU A 441 10.27 -4.97 23.11
CA LEU A 441 9.99 -3.68 23.76
C LEU A 441 10.67 -2.55 22.98
N PRO A 442 10.01 -1.39 22.84
CA PRO A 442 10.52 -0.32 21.98
C PRO A 442 11.82 0.25 22.55
N GLN A 443 12.82 0.42 21.68
CA GLN A 443 14.09 1.08 21.99
C GLN A 443 14.15 2.45 21.32
N ALA A 444 14.85 3.37 21.96
CA ALA A 444 15.11 4.69 21.39
C ALA A 444 15.89 4.59 20.08
N GLY A 445 15.61 5.52 19.17
CA GLY A 445 16.23 5.58 17.87
C GLY A 445 15.31 6.18 16.83
N SER A 446 15.72 6.06 15.58
CA SER A 446 14.92 6.50 14.45
C SER A 446 15.13 5.58 13.26
N GLY A 447 14.21 5.65 12.29
CA GLY A 447 14.28 4.82 11.10
C GLY A 447 13.03 4.89 10.27
N TRP A 448 12.84 3.86 9.45
CA TRP A 448 11.66 3.72 8.59
C TRP A 448 10.76 2.62 9.14
N ALA A 449 9.44 2.84 9.07
CA ALA A 449 8.42 1.89 9.47
C ALA A 449 7.49 1.61 8.28
N ASP A 450 7.54 0.39 7.77
CA ASP A 450 6.64 -0.16 6.75
C ASP A 450 5.81 -1.33 7.32
N ILE A 451 5.77 -1.47 8.66
CA ILE A 451 4.99 -2.51 9.31
C ILE A 451 3.52 -2.46 8.89
N PHE A 452 3.02 -3.61 8.44
CA PHE A 452 1.63 -3.82 8.12
C PHE A 452 0.96 -4.69 9.19
N ILE A 453 0.06 -4.09 9.97
CA ILE A 453 -0.64 -4.77 11.07
C ILE A 453 -2.00 -5.25 10.56
N THR A 454 -2.15 -6.57 10.45
CA THR A 454 -3.38 -7.25 10.03
C THR A 454 -3.89 -8.20 11.12
N PRO A 455 -5.14 -8.68 11.03
CA PRO A 455 -5.65 -9.67 11.96
C PRO A 455 -4.75 -10.92 12.05
N GLY A 456 -4.56 -11.40 13.27
CA GLY A 456 -3.53 -12.39 13.62
C GLY A 456 -2.25 -11.77 14.18
N TYR A 457 -2.04 -10.46 14.05
CA TYR A 457 -0.91 -9.76 14.67
C TYR A 457 -0.98 -9.79 16.19
N ARG A 458 0.15 -10.13 16.84
CA ARG A 458 0.29 -10.08 18.29
C ARG A 458 0.93 -8.76 18.71
N PHE A 459 0.12 -7.87 19.25
CA PHE A 459 0.56 -6.61 19.84
C PHE A 459 1.53 -6.87 21.00
N LYS A 460 2.68 -6.22 20.94
CA LYS A 460 3.76 -6.33 21.93
C LYS A 460 3.68 -5.21 22.96
N VAL A 461 3.31 -4.01 22.52
CA VAL A 461 3.34 -2.79 23.34
C VAL A 461 1.94 -2.33 23.64
N VAL A 462 1.09 -2.17 22.61
CA VAL A 462 -0.19 -1.47 22.73
C VAL A 462 -1.25 -2.34 23.39
N ASP A 463 -1.82 -1.85 24.48
CA ASP A 463 -2.88 -2.51 25.23
C ASP A 463 -4.27 -2.00 24.82
N ALA A 464 -4.38 -0.69 24.53
CA ALA A 464 -5.60 -0.04 24.08
C ALA A 464 -5.32 1.04 23.01
N LEU A 465 -6.33 1.42 22.24
CA LEU A 465 -6.22 2.36 21.13
C LEU A 465 -7.38 3.36 21.14
N ILE A 466 -7.07 4.65 21.07
CA ILE A 466 -8.01 5.71 20.68
C ILE A 466 -7.76 6.04 19.21
N THR A 467 -8.79 5.94 18.36
CA THR A 467 -8.66 6.20 16.93
C THR A 467 -9.96 6.73 16.33
N ASN A 468 -9.92 7.23 15.11
CA ASN A 468 -11.11 7.65 14.36
C ASN A 468 -11.79 6.43 13.71
N PHE A 469 -12.98 6.63 13.13
CA PHE A 469 -13.56 5.66 12.20
C PHE A 469 -12.88 5.75 10.82
N HIS A 470 -12.56 4.59 10.24
CA HIS A 470 -11.75 4.45 9.03
C HIS A 470 -12.56 4.02 7.80
N LEU A 471 -12.03 4.23 6.60
CA LEU A 471 -12.64 3.77 5.34
C LEU A 471 -12.94 2.28 5.31
N PRO A 472 -14.03 1.85 4.62
CA PRO A 472 -14.13 0.48 4.16
C PRO A 472 -12.89 0.10 3.34
N ARG A 473 -12.47 -1.16 3.45
CA ARG A 473 -11.34 -1.72 2.69
C ARG A 473 -10.00 -1.01 2.92
N SER A 474 -9.81 -0.38 4.08
CA SER A 474 -8.57 0.33 4.41
C SER A 474 -7.62 -0.47 5.29
N THR A 475 -6.32 -0.20 5.16
CA THR A 475 -5.28 -0.78 6.02
C THR A 475 -5.50 -0.43 7.50
N LEU A 476 -6.03 0.76 7.78
CA LEU A 476 -6.35 1.20 9.13
C LEU A 476 -7.50 0.39 9.75
N LEU A 477 -8.52 0.03 8.96
CA LEU A 477 -9.61 -0.82 9.42
C LEU A 477 -9.12 -2.24 9.75
N MET A 478 -8.14 -2.76 9.00
CA MET A 478 -7.50 -4.05 9.29
C MET A 478 -6.67 -3.99 10.58
N LEU A 479 -5.95 -2.88 10.83
CA LEU A 479 -5.18 -2.69 12.06
C LEU A 479 -6.08 -2.69 13.30
N VAL A 480 -7.18 -1.94 13.28
CA VAL A 480 -8.11 -1.93 14.42
C VAL A 480 -8.78 -3.30 14.63
N SER A 481 -9.05 -4.03 13.53
CA SER A 481 -9.56 -5.40 13.56
C SER A 481 -8.56 -6.41 14.13
N ALA A 482 -7.26 -6.14 14.00
CA ALA A 482 -6.24 -6.96 14.65
C ALA A 482 -6.27 -6.82 16.17
N LEU A 483 -6.69 -5.65 16.68
CA LEU A 483 -6.68 -5.35 18.11
C LEU A 483 -7.87 -5.97 18.87
N ALA A 484 -9.08 -5.90 18.30
CA ALA A 484 -10.34 -6.31 18.95
C ALA A 484 -11.23 -7.20 18.07
N ASP A 485 -10.64 -7.97 17.15
CA ASP A 485 -11.32 -8.89 16.23
C ASP A 485 -12.21 -8.24 15.16
N ARG A 486 -12.24 -8.85 13.97
CA ARG A 486 -13.00 -8.34 12.80
C ARG A 486 -14.49 -8.23 13.10
N GLY A 487 -15.11 -9.27 13.68
CA GLY A 487 -16.56 -9.32 13.86
C GLY A 487 -17.05 -8.20 14.79
N THR A 488 -16.32 -7.93 15.86
CA THR A 488 -16.63 -6.86 16.80
C THR A 488 -16.42 -5.48 16.18
N ILE A 489 -15.31 -5.25 15.47
CA ILE A 489 -15.08 -3.99 14.78
C ILE A 489 -16.16 -3.73 13.72
N MET A 490 -16.48 -4.70 12.86
CA MET A 490 -17.49 -4.49 11.82
C MET A 490 -18.87 -4.14 12.39
N ARG A 491 -19.29 -4.79 13.49
CA ARG A 491 -20.53 -4.42 14.19
C ARG A 491 -20.49 -3.01 14.76
N ALA A 492 -19.37 -2.62 15.38
CA ALA A 492 -19.20 -1.25 15.90
C ALA A 492 -19.31 -0.20 14.80
N TYR A 493 -18.79 -0.49 13.61
CA TYR A 493 -18.90 0.38 12.44
C TYR A 493 -20.34 0.45 11.91
N THR A 494 -21.05 -0.68 11.83
CA THR A 494 -22.48 -0.70 11.46
C THR A 494 -23.32 0.13 12.44
N GLU A 495 -23.15 -0.08 13.75
CA GLU A 495 -23.86 0.69 14.77
C GLU A 495 -23.50 2.18 14.71
N ALA A 496 -22.25 2.53 14.43
CA ALA A 496 -21.82 3.91 14.26
C ALA A 496 -22.50 4.58 13.05
N VAL A 497 -22.69 3.86 11.94
CA VAL A 497 -23.46 4.35 10.79
C VAL A 497 -24.93 4.55 11.16
N GLU A 498 -25.55 3.57 11.83
CA GLU A 498 -26.96 3.64 12.27
C GLU A 498 -27.21 4.80 13.22
N GLN A 499 -26.29 5.05 14.16
CA GLN A 499 -26.34 6.17 15.11
C GLN A 499 -25.84 7.50 14.53
N ARG A 500 -25.51 7.54 13.23
CA ARG A 500 -25.05 8.74 12.50
C ARG A 500 -23.81 9.40 13.11
N TYR A 501 -22.87 8.59 13.59
CA TYR A 501 -21.54 9.09 13.95
C TYR A 501 -20.88 9.69 12.72
N ARG A 502 -19.98 10.63 12.98
CA ARG A 502 -19.12 11.26 11.98
C ARG A 502 -17.88 10.40 11.79
N PHE A 503 -17.44 10.21 10.56
CA PHE A 503 -16.31 9.35 10.22
C PHE A 503 -15.07 10.17 9.83
N TYR A 504 -13.90 9.52 9.78
CA TYR A 504 -12.63 10.06 9.28
C TYR A 504 -11.92 11.11 10.14
N SER A 505 -11.02 11.89 9.52
CA SER A 505 -10.13 12.86 10.15
C SER A 505 -10.80 13.82 11.12
N PHE A 506 -11.99 14.32 10.76
CA PHE A 506 -12.78 15.21 11.61
C PHE A 506 -14.00 14.52 12.22
N GLY A 507 -14.04 13.19 12.14
CA GLY A 507 -15.13 12.38 12.65
C GLY A 507 -15.14 12.30 14.17
N ASP A 508 -15.93 11.39 14.68
CA ASP A 508 -15.90 10.97 16.07
C ASP A 508 -14.76 9.95 16.30
N ALA A 509 -14.52 9.64 17.58
CA ALA A 509 -13.48 8.72 17.99
C ALA A 509 -14.05 7.38 18.49
N MET A 510 -13.17 6.40 18.59
CA MET A 510 -13.41 5.05 19.09
C MET A 510 -12.29 4.68 20.05
N PHE A 511 -12.64 4.01 21.15
CA PHE A 511 -11.71 3.49 22.14
C PHE A 511 -11.80 1.96 22.20
N ILE A 512 -10.69 1.28 21.92
CA ILE A 512 -10.57 -0.18 21.88
C ILE A 512 -9.68 -0.62 23.04
N HIS A 513 -10.11 -1.54 23.91
CA HIS A 513 -9.40 -1.88 25.16
C HIS A 513 -9.54 -3.32 25.65
#